data_AF-A0AAV8YC34-F1
#
_entry.id   AF-A0AAV8YC34-F1
#
_cell.length_a   1.000
_cell.length_b   1.000
_cell.length_c   1.000
_cell.angle_alpha   90.00
_cell.angle_beta   90.00
_cell.angle_gamma   90.00
#
_symmetry.space_group_name_H-M   'P 1'
#
loop_
_entity.id
_entity.type
_entity.pdbx_description
1 polymer ?
#
loop_
_entity_poly.entity_id
_entity_poly.type
_entity_poly.pdbx_seq_one_letter_code
_entity_poly.pdbx_strand_id
1 'polypeptide(L)'
;MTAQKACKLCFQESKDFQVIEENMREILDVLLLKIDFSLNEDYVICERCADSIYTFFEFKSVFLYMEDRIAPFIERHRLQRKFCRRYCCKVYSRSS
;
A
#
# COMPACT_ATOMS: atom_id res chain seq x y z
N MET A 1 18.20 17.58 -30.79
CA MET A 1 16.76 17.50 -30.50
C MET A 1 16.62 16.70 -29.21
N THR A 2 16.44 17.36 -28.07
CA THR A 2 16.23 16.67 -26.79
C THR A 2 14.77 16.22 -26.73
N ALA A 3 14.52 14.92 -26.76
CA ALA A 3 13.17 14.38 -26.60
C ALA A 3 12.64 14.77 -25.21
N GLN A 4 11.61 15.61 -25.19
CA GLN A 4 10.93 16.02 -23.98
C GLN A 4 10.00 14.88 -23.58
N LYS A 5 10.45 14.04 -22.65
CA LYS A 5 9.64 12.93 -22.13
C LYS A 5 8.68 13.49 -21.08
N ALA A 6 7.56 12.81 -20.85
CA ALA A 6 6.60 13.18 -19.80
C ALA A 6 6.61 12.10 -18.71
N CYS A 7 6.54 12.51 -17.45
CA CYS A 7 6.42 11.61 -16.31
C CYS A 7 5.10 10.84 -16.37
N LYS A 8 5.13 9.51 -16.22
CA LYS A 8 3.91 8.67 -16.28
C LYS A 8 2.96 8.84 -15.09
N LEU A 9 3.40 9.47 -14.00
CA LEU A 9 2.59 9.65 -12.79
C LEU A 9 1.92 11.02 -12.72
N CYS A 10 2.71 12.09 -12.90
CA CYS A 10 2.18 13.45 -12.85
C CYS A 10 1.83 14.03 -14.23
N PHE A 11 2.15 13.33 -15.32
CA PHE A 11 1.95 13.79 -16.71
C PHE A 11 2.64 15.13 -17.03
N GLN A 12 3.63 15.53 -16.22
CA GLN A 12 4.44 16.73 -16.45
C GLN A 12 5.74 16.36 -17.13
N GLU A 13 6.23 17.27 -17.97
CA GLU A 13 7.55 17.18 -18.55
C GLU A 13 8.61 17.38 -17.48
N SER A 14 9.67 16.58 -17.53
CA SER A 14 10.84 16.73 -16.68
C SER A 14 12.09 16.71 -17.53
N LYS A 15 13.18 17.28 -17.02
CA LYS A 15 14.52 17.07 -17.60
C LYS A 15 15.26 15.97 -16.85
N ASP A 16 14.88 15.75 -15.59
CA ASP A 16 15.48 14.80 -14.67
C ASP A 16 14.53 13.62 -14.53
N PHE A 17 14.91 12.52 -15.16
CA PHE A 17 14.21 11.24 -15.10
C PHE A 17 15.10 10.22 -14.43
N GLN A 18 14.52 9.46 -13.49
CA GLN A 18 15.12 8.21 -13.06
C GLN A 18 14.62 7.09 -13.95
N VAL A 19 15.53 6.22 -14.38
CA VAL A 19 15.19 4.97 -15.05
C VAL A 19 14.49 4.09 -14.03
N ILE A 20 13.38 3.48 -14.44
CA ILE A 20 12.67 2.51 -13.61
C ILE A 20 13.49 1.21 -13.59
N GLU A 21 14.35 1.10 -12.59
CA GLU A 21 15.05 -0.12 -12.22
C GLU A 21 14.07 -1.18 -11.68
N GLU A 22 14.53 -2.43 -11.58
CA GLU A 22 13.71 -3.57 -11.14
C GLU A 22 13.16 -3.38 -9.71
N ASN A 23 13.97 -2.79 -8.81
CA ASN A 23 13.58 -2.40 -7.45
C ASN A 23 12.31 -1.52 -7.42
N MET A 24 12.18 -0.58 -8.34
CA MET A 24 11.08 0.36 -8.41
C MET A 24 9.81 -0.35 -8.88
N ARG A 25 9.93 -1.38 -9.73
CA ARG A 25 8.79 -2.21 -10.14
C ARG A 25 8.25 -3.04 -8.97
N GLU A 26 9.14 -3.62 -8.17
CA GLU A 26 8.75 -4.35 -6.95
C GLU A 26 8.06 -3.42 -5.96
N ILE A 27 8.60 -2.21 -5.74
CA ILE A 27 7.97 -1.21 -4.86
C ILE A 27 6.58 -0.82 -5.38
N LEU A 28 6.42 -0.57 -6.67
CA LEU A 28 5.13 -0.26 -7.27
C LEU A 28 4.11 -1.39 -7.08
N ASP A 29 4.54 -2.65 -7.16
CA ASP A 29 3.68 -3.80 -6.90
C ASP A 29 3.27 -3.89 -5.42
N VAL A 30 4.20 -3.70 -4.48
CA VAL A 30 3.89 -3.62 -3.04
C VAL A 30 2.91 -2.48 -2.74
N LEU A 31 3.02 -1.37 -3.46
CA LEU A 31 2.12 -0.22 -3.35
C LEU A 31 0.80 -0.41 -4.11
N LEU A 32 0.62 -1.52 -4.83
CA LEU A 32 -0.53 -1.81 -5.71
C LEU A 32 -0.75 -0.75 -6.80
N LEU A 33 0.31 -0.04 -7.19
CA LEU A 33 0.31 0.93 -8.27
C LEU A 33 0.52 0.21 -9.59
N LYS A 34 -0.58 -0.13 -10.26
CA LYS A 34 -0.56 -0.74 -11.58
C LYS A 34 -0.20 0.29 -12.65
N ILE A 35 1.09 0.39 -12.94
CA ILE A 35 1.59 1.12 -14.10
C ILE A 35 1.73 0.10 -15.25
N ASP A 36 1.01 0.32 -16.35
CA ASP A 36 1.15 -0.53 -17.54
C ASP A 36 2.50 -0.23 -18.20
N PHE A 37 3.41 -1.20 -18.20
CA PHE A 37 4.75 -1.13 -18.78
C PHE A 37 4.85 -1.63 -20.24
N SER A 38 3.73 -2.00 -20.87
CA SER A 38 3.71 -2.66 -22.19
C SER A 38 3.87 -1.73 -23.39
N LEU A 39 3.62 -0.43 -23.23
CA LEU A 39 3.79 0.57 -24.28
C LEU A 39 5.25 1.03 -24.28
N ASN A 40 6.06 0.46 -25.17
CA ASN A 40 7.52 0.61 -25.39
C ASN A 40 8.12 2.05 -25.42
N GLU A 41 7.36 3.09 -25.10
CA GLU A 41 7.84 4.46 -24.97
C GLU A 41 8.30 4.72 -23.53
N ASP A 42 9.61 4.52 -23.32
CA ASP A 42 10.41 5.23 -22.32
C ASP A 42 9.68 5.53 -21.01
N TYR A 43 9.48 4.48 -20.20
CA TYR A 43 8.91 4.62 -18.87
C TYR A 43 9.83 5.42 -17.98
N VAL A 44 9.56 6.72 -17.92
CA VAL A 44 10.29 7.64 -17.09
C VAL A 44 9.38 8.22 -16.03
N ILE A 45 9.90 8.21 -14.80
CA ILE A 45 9.30 8.87 -13.65
C ILE A 45 10.22 10.04 -13.32
N CYS A 46 9.66 11.23 -13.11
CA CYS A 46 10.46 12.35 -12.65
C CYS A 46 10.90 12.12 -11.20
N GLU A 47 12.05 12.68 -10.82
CA GLU A 47 12.64 12.51 -9.48
C GLU A 47 11.62 12.75 -8.34
N ARG A 48 10.83 13.83 -8.43
CA ARG A 48 9.80 14.13 -7.42
C ARG A 48 8.77 13.02 -7.22
N CYS A 49 8.34 12.40 -8.32
CA CYS A 49 7.41 11.28 -8.25
C CYS A 49 8.09 10.01 -7.74
N ALA A 50 9.38 9.83 -8.04
CA ALA A 50 10.17 8.72 -7.48
C ALA A 50 10.33 8.87 -5.97
N ASP A 51 10.72 10.05 -5.48
CA ASP A 51 10.83 10.35 -4.04
C ASP A 51 9.50 10.14 -3.30
N SER A 52 8.40 10.54 -3.94
CA SER A 52 7.05 10.33 -3.40
C SER A 52 6.72 8.84 -3.28
N ILE A 53 7.13 8.01 -4.25
CA ILE A 53 6.98 6.55 -4.19
C ILE A 53 7.78 5.97 -3.05
N TYR A 54 9.06 6.32 -2.91
CA TYR A 54 9.90 5.83 -1.82
C TYR A 54 9.35 6.21 -0.45
N THR A 55 8.91 7.46 -0.28
CA THR A 55 8.28 7.93 0.96
C THR A 55 7.00 7.14 1.28
N PHE A 56 6.16 6.89 0.26
CA PHE A 56 4.93 6.11 0.46
C PHE A 56 5.22 4.63 0.73
N PHE A 57 6.27 4.07 0.13
CA PHE A 57 6.73 2.70 0.39
C PHE A 57 7.22 2.53 1.83
N GLU A 58 8.02 3.46 2.34
CA GLU A 58 8.44 3.46 3.75
C GLU A 58 7.23 3.53 4.68
N PHE A 59 6.31 4.47 4.42
CA PHE A 59 5.06 4.58 5.17
C PHE A 59 4.27 3.27 5.17
N LYS A 60 4.09 2.65 3.98
CA LYS A 60 3.33 1.42 3.83
C LYS A 60 3.99 0.25 4.56
N SER A 61 5.32 0.16 4.52
CA SER A 61 6.10 -0.86 5.23
C SER A 61 5.93 -0.75 6.74
N VAL A 62 6.03 0.47 7.28
CA VAL A 62 5.78 0.75 8.71
C VAL A 62 4.33 0.44 9.07
N PHE A 63 3.37 0.82 8.23
CA PHE A 63 1.96 0.56 8.45
C PHE A 63 1.65 -0.94 8.53
N LEU A 64 2.16 -1.75 7.58
CA LEU A 64 1.97 -3.20 7.56
C LEU A 64 2.56 -3.86 8.81
N TYR A 65 3.76 -3.47 9.21
CA TYR A 65 4.37 -3.95 10.46
C TYR A 65 3.50 -3.65 11.70
N MET A 66 2.90 -2.46 11.75
CA MET A 66 2.01 -2.08 12.85
C MET A 66 0.68 -2.83 12.78
N GLU A 67 0.12 -3.02 11.60
CA GLU A 67 -1.11 -3.79 11.38
C GLU A 67 -0.94 -5.24 11.87
N ASP A 68 0.16 -5.90 11.51
CA ASP A 68 0.50 -7.25 11.96
C ASP A 68 0.62 -7.34 13.49
N ARG A 69 1.12 -6.30 14.13
CA ARG A 69 1.22 -6.23 15.60
C ARG A 69 -0.11 -5.98 16.29
N ILE A 70 -0.99 -5.20 15.67
CA ILE A 70 -2.28 -4.82 16.25
C ILE A 70 -3.34 -5.92 16.00
N ALA A 71 -3.28 -6.63 14.89
CA ALA A 71 -4.26 -7.63 14.48
C ALA A 71 -4.55 -8.70 15.56
N PRO A 72 -3.56 -9.28 16.26
CA PRO A 72 -3.82 -10.26 17.33
C PRO A 72 -4.64 -9.69 18.50
N PHE A 73 -4.44 -8.42 18.84
CA PHE A 73 -5.20 -7.76 19.91
C PHE A 73 -6.66 -7.53 19.49
N ILE A 74 -6.88 -7.08 18.26
CA ILE A 74 -8.21 -6.92 17.68
C ILE A 74 -8.95 -8.26 17.69
N GLU A 75 -8.31 -9.32 17.24
CA GLU A 75 -8.93 -10.65 17.20
C GLU A 75 -9.20 -11.21 18.60
N ARG A 76 -8.29 -11.01 19.56
CA ARG A 76 -8.55 -11.36 20.97
C ARG A 76 -9.78 -10.63 21.52
N HIS A 77 -9.88 -9.31 21.34
CA HIS A 77 -11.03 -8.54 21.79
C HIS A 77 -12.32 -8.97 21.08
N ARG A 78 -12.25 -9.29 19.78
CA ARG A 78 -13.39 -9.80 19.00
C ARG A 78 -13.88 -11.14 19.54
N LEU A 79 -12.97 -12.06 19.87
CA LEU A 79 -13.29 -13.35 20.48
C LEU A 79 -13.89 -13.20 21.88
N GLN A 80 -13.31 -12.33 22.73
CA GLN A 80 -13.85 -12.03 24.05
C GLN A 80 -15.29 -11.48 23.98
N ARG A 81 -15.55 -10.54 23.07
CA ARG A 81 -16.91 -10.01 22.86
C ARG A 81 -17.88 -11.10 22.40
N LYS A 82 -17.46 -12.01 21.50
CA LYS A 82 -18.29 -13.16 21.09
C LYS A 82 -18.58 -14.10 22.25
N PHE A 83 -17.59 -14.37 23.10
CA PHE A 83 -17.77 -15.22 24.29
C PHE A 83 -18.76 -14.61 25.26
N CYS A 84 -18.60 -13.33 25.61
CA CYS A 84 -19.52 -12.61 26.50
C CYS A 84 -20.96 -12.61 25.94
N ARG A 85 -21.14 -12.32 24.64
CA ARG A 85 -22.46 -12.41 23.99
C ARG A 85 -23.08 -13.81 24.11
N ARG A 86 -22.31 -14.86 23.81
CA ARG A 86 -22.79 -16.25 23.93
C ARG A 86 -23.16 -16.62 25.36
N TYR A 87 -22.36 -16.18 26.34
CA TYR A 87 -22.63 -16.41 27.76
C TYR A 87 -23.92 -15.71 28.19
N CYS A 88 -24.09 -14.41 27.88
CA CYS A 88 -25.32 -13.69 28.19
C CYS A 88 -26.56 -14.32 27.55
N CYS A 89 -26.49 -14.74 26.28
CA CYS A 89 -27.60 -15.46 25.63
C CYS A 89 -27.93 -16.77 26.35
N LYS A 90 -26.92 -17.58 26.71
CA LYS A 90 -27.13 -18.84 27.43
C LYS A 90 -27.76 -18.63 28.80
N VAL A 91 -27.32 -17.61 29.54
CA VAL A 91 -27.91 -17.26 30.83
C VAL A 91 -29.36 -16.84 30.65
N TYR A 92 -29.65 -15.90 29.75
CA TYR A 92 -31.01 -15.40 29.52
C TYR A 92 -31.98 -16.52 29.08
N SER A 93 -31.55 -17.44 28.22
CA SER A 93 -32.35 -18.59 27.79
C SER A 93 -32.59 -19.67 28.85
N ARG A 94 -31.78 -19.72 29.90
CA ARG A 94 -31.98 -20.64 31.04
C ARG A 94 -32.87 -20.05 32.14
N SER A 95 -33.07 -18.73 32.10
CA SER A 95 -33.88 -17.98 33.07
C SER A 95 -35.35 -17.80 32.66
N SER A 96 -35.75 -18.32 31.49
CA SER A 96 -37.10 -18.24 30.91
C SER A 96 -37.70 -19.64 30.83
#